data_AF-A0A1Q3EBM9-F1
#
_entry.id   AF-A0A1Q3EBM9-F1
#
_cell.length_a   1.000
_cell.length_b   1.000
_cell.length_c   1.000
_cell.angle_alpha   90.00
_cell.angle_beta   90.00
_cell.angle_gamma   90.00
#
_symmetry.space_group_name_H-M   'P 1'
#
loop_
_entity.id
_entity.type
_entity.pdbx_description
1 polymer ?
#
loop_
_entity_poly.entity_id
_entity_poly.type
_entity_poly.pdbx_seq_one_letter_code
_entity_poly.pdbx_strand_id
1 'polypeptide(L)'
;MRHSSILNLHRASNKFRQKYKEPAQRMASSPYPTRTYLPGQFVVSAGSILFRRAPENGELQMCLLYHTIKNEWLLPKGRKDCGESMETTAVRETYEETGYKCKLSPCNMSTRAPAHGVHTKDMIREAEQITEPIAITVRDQGLDGVKIIWWYISELDGDGQKVEGTQMDTESFASQFIDAEEALRTLTFKGDQDIAAKALEIGYEISLQTAIMHIFPKVYVVYYTNSDSEDRQPRSLDELKEKLLKWVNDRAFHFRRRADNFTGATKVRLSGLGAELNKVTGYEEIDALKRQVVEQEARIETTRQAARAAKFNHDEAVVRRSKSQREVNDLLQRKSSWTDEDVIRFTSLVREDHLLEQEEARAKLAVEEAENAVENEFTELMRSILARYHEEQVWSDKIRSASTYGQLAVLGLNMFVFILAIVLVEPWKRKRLAQTFEKKVEELNEEYKEMLGNNMQILQKQLEDQAVIIAALTAAVAKVDFQTQHPVEEVVQDQDEPVLNSTGIWTKAMKDRNFGEAVAMGALTASVLSAIGWIWLGG
;
A
#
# COMPACT_ATOMS: atom_id res chain seq x y z
N MET A 1 7.81 23.06 -83.19
CA MET A 1 7.12 21.97 -82.45
C MET A 1 7.55 21.85 -80.97
N ARG A 2 7.65 22.96 -80.20
CA ARG A 2 7.96 22.92 -78.74
C ARG A 2 7.06 23.81 -77.86
N HIS A 3 5.96 24.34 -78.40
CA HIS A 3 5.00 25.16 -77.63
C HIS A 3 3.61 24.52 -77.46
N SER A 4 3.32 23.42 -78.17
CA SER A 4 2.05 22.70 -78.03
C SER A 4 2.07 21.66 -76.88
N SER A 5 3.24 21.18 -76.46
CA SER A 5 3.35 20.15 -75.41
C SER A 5 3.17 20.67 -73.98
N ILE A 6 3.51 21.93 -73.69
CA ILE A 6 3.46 22.48 -72.32
C ILE A 6 2.02 22.88 -71.93
N LEU A 7 1.24 23.40 -72.88
CA LEU A 7 -0.18 23.74 -72.68
C LEU A 7 -1.07 22.50 -72.49
N ASN A 8 -0.71 21.36 -73.08
CA ASN A 8 -1.44 20.10 -72.92
C ASN A 8 -1.18 19.43 -71.56
N LEU A 9 0.01 19.58 -70.98
CA LEU A 9 0.33 19.09 -69.62
C LEU A 9 -0.38 19.89 -68.52
N HIS A 10 -0.53 21.22 -68.69
CA HIS A 10 -1.27 22.05 -67.73
C HIS A 10 -2.79 21.81 -67.75
N ARG A 11 -3.38 21.55 -68.93
CA ARG A 11 -4.80 21.17 -69.04
C ARG A 11 -5.09 19.77 -68.51
N ALA A 12 -4.16 18.83 -68.63
CA ALA A 12 -4.29 17.48 -68.07
C ALA A 12 -4.16 17.49 -66.53
N SER A 13 -3.25 18.29 -65.98
CA SER A 13 -3.08 18.46 -64.53
C SER A 13 -4.32 19.08 -63.86
N ASN A 14 -4.92 20.10 -64.47
CA ASN A 14 -6.15 20.70 -63.94
C ASN A 14 -7.38 19.78 -64.07
N LYS A 15 -7.48 18.96 -65.12
CA LYS A 15 -8.55 17.94 -65.22
C LYS A 15 -8.37 16.78 -64.24
N PHE A 16 -7.14 16.44 -63.85
CA PHE A 16 -6.87 15.44 -62.81
C PHE A 16 -7.23 15.98 -61.42
N ARG A 17 -6.88 17.23 -61.12
CA ARG A 17 -7.15 17.90 -59.83
C ARG A 17 -8.64 18.16 -59.59
N GLN A 18 -9.45 18.24 -60.65
CA GLN A 18 -10.90 18.45 -60.56
C GLN A 18 -11.69 17.13 -60.47
N LYS A 19 -11.10 15.99 -60.83
CA LYS A 19 -11.73 14.65 -60.76
C LYS A 19 -11.50 13.94 -59.43
N TYR A 20 -10.49 14.37 -58.66
CA TYR A 20 -10.23 13.94 -57.29
C TYR A 20 -10.35 15.15 -56.36
N LYS A 21 -11.58 15.63 -56.12
CA LYS A 21 -11.87 16.25 -54.83
C LYS A 21 -11.69 15.14 -53.80
N GLU A 22 -10.54 15.12 -53.12
CA GLU A 22 -10.35 14.27 -51.95
C GLU A 22 -11.59 14.41 -51.08
N PRO A 23 -12.24 13.31 -50.67
CA PRO A 23 -13.31 13.40 -49.71
C PRO A 23 -12.72 14.11 -48.50
N ALA A 24 -13.32 15.25 -48.12
CA ALA A 24 -12.91 15.98 -46.92
C ALA A 24 -12.88 14.96 -45.78
N GLN A 25 -11.68 14.57 -45.38
CA GLN A 25 -11.47 13.55 -44.37
C GLN A 25 -12.17 14.08 -43.12
N ARG A 26 -13.29 13.46 -42.73
CA ARG A 26 -13.93 13.73 -41.45
C ARG A 26 -12.96 13.24 -40.38
N MET A 27 -12.05 14.11 -39.98
CA MET A 27 -11.18 13.90 -38.84
C MET A 27 -12.09 13.93 -37.61
N ALA A 28 -12.50 12.75 -37.15
CA ALA A 28 -13.23 12.62 -35.91
C ALA A 28 -12.29 13.03 -34.77
N SER A 29 -12.63 14.09 -34.05
CA SER A 29 -11.95 14.45 -32.80
C SER A 29 -12.44 13.53 -31.68
N SER A 30 -11.51 13.06 -30.84
CA SER A 30 -11.87 12.33 -29.61
C SER A 30 -12.79 13.20 -28.75
N PRO A 31 -13.84 12.63 -28.12
CA PRO A 31 -14.63 13.36 -27.14
C PRO A 31 -13.87 13.65 -25.84
N TYR A 32 -12.67 13.08 -25.67
CA TYR A 32 -11.81 13.28 -24.50
C TYR A 32 -10.65 14.24 -24.83
N PRO A 33 -10.27 15.15 -23.91
CA PRO A 33 -9.08 15.98 -24.06
C PRO A 33 -7.86 15.10 -24.37
N THR A 34 -7.31 15.25 -25.56
CA THR A 34 -6.23 14.39 -26.06
C THR A 34 -5.04 15.26 -26.42
N ARG A 35 -3.90 15.04 -25.77
CA ARG A 35 -2.61 15.62 -26.15
C ARG A 35 -1.77 14.54 -26.82
N THR A 36 -1.17 14.88 -27.96
CA THR A 36 -0.25 14.01 -28.70
C THR A 36 1.13 14.65 -28.72
N TYR A 37 2.14 13.90 -28.28
CA TYR A 37 3.54 14.31 -28.32
C TYR A 37 4.26 13.51 -29.40
N LEU A 38 4.95 14.20 -30.30
CA LEU A 38 5.73 13.60 -31.38
C LEU A 38 7.15 13.25 -30.90
N PRO A 39 7.90 12.40 -31.64
CA PRO A 39 9.29 12.11 -31.31
C PRO A 39 10.10 13.40 -31.10
N GLY A 40 10.88 13.43 -30.02
CA GLY A 40 11.64 14.62 -29.59
C GLY A 40 10.88 15.58 -28.66
N GLN A 41 9.55 15.40 -28.51
CA GLN A 41 8.73 16.18 -27.57
C GLN A 41 8.44 15.44 -26.26
N PHE A 42 9.09 14.28 -26.05
CA PHE A 42 8.94 13.53 -24.82
C PHE A 42 10.21 12.79 -24.42
N VAL A 43 10.39 12.60 -23.12
CA VAL A 43 11.41 11.77 -22.50
C VAL A 43 10.74 10.64 -21.75
N VAL A 44 11.18 9.41 -22.00
CA VAL A 44 10.71 8.22 -21.29
C VAL A 44 11.78 7.76 -20.31
N SER A 45 11.37 7.54 -19.08
CA SER A 45 12.20 7.18 -17.95
C SER A 45 11.55 6.05 -17.16
N ALA A 46 12.36 5.32 -16.41
CA ALA A 46 11.87 4.35 -15.44
C ALA A 46 12.74 4.37 -14.18
N GLY A 47 12.15 3.94 -13.07
CA GLY A 47 12.79 3.83 -11.77
C GLY A 47 12.09 2.82 -10.89
N SER A 48 12.66 2.52 -9.72
CA SER A 48 12.02 1.58 -8.81
C SER A 48 12.20 1.97 -7.34
N ILE A 49 11.25 1.55 -6.52
CA ILE A 49 11.31 1.66 -5.07
C ILE A 49 11.98 0.39 -4.59
N LEU A 50 13.26 0.50 -4.26
CA LEU A 50 14.09 -0.62 -3.83
C LEU A 50 13.89 -0.88 -2.34
N PHE A 51 13.29 -2.03 -2.04
CA PHE A 51 13.13 -2.51 -0.67
C PHE A 51 14.18 -3.55 -0.28
N ARG A 52 14.49 -3.57 1.01
CA ARG A 52 15.14 -4.70 1.67
C ARG A 52 14.54 -4.91 3.06
N ARG A 53 14.78 -6.08 3.64
CA ARG A 53 14.66 -6.26 5.09
C ARG A 53 16.01 -6.03 5.75
N ALA A 54 16.02 -5.25 6.82
CA ALA A 54 17.19 -5.05 7.64
C ALA A 54 17.67 -6.41 8.20
N PRO A 55 18.96 -6.77 8.04
CA PRO A 55 19.48 -8.04 8.53
C PRO A 55 19.37 -8.22 10.05
N GLU A 56 19.37 -7.12 10.80
CA GLU A 56 19.45 -7.13 12.26
C GLU A 56 18.10 -7.39 12.93
N ASN A 57 17.03 -6.74 12.45
CA ASN A 57 15.70 -6.76 13.09
C ASN A 57 14.56 -7.15 12.14
N GLY A 58 14.84 -7.36 10.85
CA GLY A 58 13.85 -7.74 9.84
C GLY A 58 12.90 -6.61 9.41
N GLU A 59 13.12 -5.38 9.88
CA GLU A 59 12.33 -4.21 9.51
C GLU A 59 12.48 -3.87 8.03
N LEU A 60 11.42 -3.35 7.44
CA LEU A 60 11.40 -3.01 6.02
C LEU A 60 12.11 -1.67 5.81
N GLN A 61 13.10 -1.66 4.92
CA GLN A 61 13.88 -0.48 4.58
C GLN A 61 13.75 -0.16 3.09
N MET A 62 13.81 1.13 2.77
CA MET A 62 13.78 1.66 1.40
C MET A 62 15.11 2.32 1.07
N CYS A 63 15.63 2.09 -0.14
CA CYS A 63 16.81 2.79 -0.62
C CYS A 63 16.42 4.14 -1.21
N LEU A 64 16.99 5.22 -0.66
CA LEU A 64 16.88 6.58 -1.20
C LEU A 64 18.22 7.06 -1.73
N LEU A 65 18.16 8.01 -2.67
CA LEU A 65 19.31 8.75 -3.17
C LEU A 65 19.35 10.14 -2.53
N TYR A 66 20.50 10.51 -1.98
CA TYR A 66 20.79 11.87 -1.55
C TYR A 66 21.65 12.57 -2.61
N HIS A 67 21.09 13.60 -3.24
CA HIS A 67 21.81 14.43 -4.18
C HIS A 67 22.66 15.45 -3.42
N THR A 68 23.98 15.25 -3.40
CA THR A 68 24.90 16.02 -2.55
C THR A 68 25.00 17.50 -2.95
N ILE A 69 24.87 17.81 -4.24
CA ILE A 69 24.92 19.19 -4.75
C ILE A 69 23.61 19.94 -4.51
N LYS A 70 22.46 19.29 -4.77
CA LYS A 70 21.15 19.95 -4.64
C LYS A 70 20.55 19.87 -3.24
N ASN A 71 21.11 19.02 -2.38
CA ASN A 71 20.60 18.72 -1.05
C ASN A 71 19.14 18.21 -1.10
N GLU A 72 18.88 17.25 -1.99
CA GLU A 72 17.55 16.66 -2.23
C GLU A 72 17.60 15.14 -2.04
N TRP A 73 16.54 14.58 -1.47
CA TRP A 73 16.32 13.14 -1.33
C TRP A 73 15.31 12.66 -2.37
N LEU A 74 15.72 11.67 -3.15
CA LEU A 74 15.06 11.23 -4.37
C LEU A 74 14.91 9.71 -4.42
N LEU A 75 13.93 9.26 -5.20
CA LEU A 75 13.86 7.88 -5.66
C LEU A 75 14.75 7.67 -6.89
N PRO A 76 15.36 6.48 -7.04
CA PRO A 76 16.23 6.18 -8.17
C PRO A 76 15.41 6.03 -9.46
N LYS A 77 15.85 6.68 -10.53
CA LYS A 77 15.21 6.73 -11.85
C LYS A 77 16.18 7.29 -12.89
N GLY A 78 16.07 6.81 -14.11
CA GLY A 78 16.78 7.45 -15.22
C GLY A 78 16.12 7.21 -16.57
N ARG A 79 16.87 7.44 -17.64
CA ARG A 79 16.32 7.54 -18.99
C ARG A 79 16.37 6.17 -19.67
N LYS A 80 15.30 5.82 -20.36
CA LYS A 80 15.24 4.61 -21.16
C LYS A 80 16.21 4.66 -22.34
N ASP A 81 16.93 3.57 -22.55
CA ASP A 81 17.78 3.37 -23.73
C ASP A 81 16.99 2.92 -24.96
N CYS A 82 17.59 3.14 -26.14
CA CYS A 82 17.00 2.73 -27.41
C CYS A 82 16.88 1.20 -27.48
N GLY A 83 15.67 0.69 -27.76
CA GLY A 83 15.40 -0.76 -27.83
C GLY A 83 15.23 -1.48 -26.49
N GLU A 84 15.51 -0.82 -25.36
CA GLU A 84 15.35 -1.39 -24.01
C GLU A 84 13.86 -1.54 -23.63
N SER A 85 13.51 -2.47 -22.72
CA SER A 85 12.18 -2.54 -22.09
C SER A 85 12.09 -1.60 -20.88
N MET A 86 10.90 -1.26 -20.41
CA MET A 86 10.77 -0.33 -19.28
C MET A 86 11.21 -0.98 -17.96
N GLU A 87 10.98 -2.28 -17.84
CA GLU A 87 11.36 -3.15 -16.74
C GLU A 87 12.88 -3.24 -16.64
N THR A 88 13.55 -3.44 -17.79
CA THR A 88 15.01 -3.44 -17.87
C THR A 88 15.58 -2.07 -17.50
N THR A 89 15.00 -0.97 -18.02
CA THR A 89 15.40 0.40 -17.64
C THR A 89 15.27 0.59 -16.13
N ALA A 90 14.16 0.22 -15.51
CA ALA A 90 13.94 0.42 -14.08
C ALA A 90 15.01 -0.29 -13.23
N VAL A 91 15.34 -1.54 -13.57
CA VAL A 91 16.36 -2.33 -12.87
C VAL A 91 17.76 -1.75 -13.10
N ARG A 92 18.11 -1.42 -14.35
CA ARG A 92 19.42 -0.85 -14.70
C ARG A 92 19.65 0.47 -13.98
N GLU A 93 18.73 1.42 -14.11
CA GLU A 93 18.83 2.75 -13.51
C GLU A 93 18.89 2.68 -11.98
N THR A 94 18.09 1.80 -11.37
CA THR A 94 18.15 1.59 -9.92
C THR A 94 19.52 1.05 -9.51
N TYR A 95 20.09 0.11 -10.27
CA TYR A 95 21.43 -0.42 -9.99
C TYR A 95 22.53 0.63 -10.19
N GLU A 96 22.49 1.40 -11.29
CA GLU A 96 23.48 2.43 -11.62
C GLU A 96 23.50 3.54 -10.56
N GLU A 97 22.34 4.07 -10.17
CA GLU A 97 22.29 5.17 -9.19
C GLU A 97 22.52 4.70 -7.74
N THR A 98 22.05 3.51 -7.37
CA THR A 98 22.13 3.03 -5.97
C THR A 98 23.36 2.18 -5.68
N GLY A 99 23.93 1.52 -6.68
CA GLY A 99 24.97 0.50 -6.54
C GLY A 99 24.47 -0.86 -6.06
N TYR A 100 23.17 -1.05 -5.82
CA TYR A 100 22.60 -2.31 -5.34
C TYR A 100 21.93 -3.07 -6.47
N LYS A 101 22.38 -4.31 -6.71
CA LYS A 101 21.71 -5.19 -7.66
C LYS A 101 20.30 -5.48 -7.17
N CYS A 102 19.34 -5.36 -8.08
CA CYS A 102 17.94 -5.53 -7.78
C CYS A 102 17.22 -6.27 -8.89
N LYS A 103 16.04 -6.77 -8.56
CA LYS A 103 15.09 -7.36 -9.49
C LYS A 103 13.69 -6.85 -9.15
N LEU A 104 12.80 -6.82 -10.14
CA LEU A 104 11.41 -6.44 -9.90
C LEU A 104 10.76 -7.46 -8.95
N SER A 105 10.04 -6.96 -7.95
CA SER A 105 9.34 -7.81 -6.98
C SER A 105 7.92 -8.08 -7.48
N PRO A 106 7.49 -9.35 -7.61
CA PRO A 106 6.10 -9.68 -7.95
C PRO A 106 5.13 -9.24 -6.84
N CYS A 107 4.15 -8.43 -7.22
CA CYS A 107 3.24 -7.77 -6.29
C CYS A 107 1.79 -8.15 -6.56
N ASN A 108 0.95 -8.06 -5.53
CA ASN A 108 -0.49 -8.11 -5.68
C ASN A 108 -1.01 -6.67 -5.76
N MET A 109 -1.72 -6.33 -6.82
CA MET A 109 -2.24 -4.97 -7.00
C MET A 109 -3.39 -4.91 -8.00
N SER A 110 -4.18 -3.84 -7.89
CA SER A 110 -5.22 -3.52 -8.86
C SER A 110 -4.59 -3.11 -10.21
N THR A 111 -5.06 -3.71 -11.30
CA THR A 111 -4.64 -3.38 -12.67
C THR A 111 -5.83 -3.33 -13.62
N ARG A 112 -5.65 -2.68 -14.77
CA ARG A 112 -6.56 -2.74 -15.92
C ARG A 112 -6.00 -3.59 -17.06
N ALA A 113 -4.72 -3.93 -17.02
CA ALA A 113 -4.08 -4.77 -18.05
C ALA A 113 -4.75 -6.15 -18.04
N PRO A 114 -5.19 -6.69 -19.20
CA PRO A 114 -5.80 -8.02 -19.29
C PRO A 114 -4.76 -9.14 -19.06
N ALA A 115 -5.22 -10.36 -18.82
CA ALA A 115 -4.30 -11.49 -18.72
C ALA A 115 -3.77 -11.80 -20.13
N HIS A 116 -2.55 -12.33 -20.23
CA HIS A 116 -1.96 -12.62 -21.52
C HIS A 116 -2.91 -13.47 -22.39
N GLY A 117 -3.19 -13.01 -23.62
CA GLY A 117 -4.06 -13.70 -24.57
C GLY A 117 -5.56 -13.63 -24.27
N VAL A 118 -5.98 -12.88 -23.24
CA VAL A 118 -7.40 -12.76 -22.85
C VAL A 118 -7.96 -11.40 -23.28
N HIS A 119 -9.04 -11.42 -24.05
CA HIS A 119 -9.79 -10.22 -24.41
C HIS A 119 -10.93 -10.00 -23.41
N THR A 120 -10.72 -9.10 -22.45
CA THR A 120 -11.74 -8.68 -21.48
C THR A 120 -12.11 -7.22 -21.67
N LYS A 121 -13.33 -6.85 -21.26
CA LYS A 121 -13.76 -5.46 -21.17
C LYS A 121 -12.87 -4.71 -20.18
N ASP A 122 -12.57 -3.44 -20.45
CA ASP A 122 -11.79 -2.57 -19.55
C ASP A 122 -12.50 -2.42 -18.20
N MET A 123 -11.89 -3.00 -17.17
CA MET A 123 -12.30 -2.90 -15.77
C MET A 123 -11.09 -3.10 -14.86
N ILE A 124 -11.15 -2.47 -13.69
CA ILE A 124 -10.16 -2.69 -12.63
C ILE A 124 -10.34 -4.10 -12.07
N ARG A 125 -9.23 -4.79 -11.85
CA ARG A 125 -9.19 -6.12 -11.24
C ARG A 125 -7.96 -6.28 -10.37
N GLU A 126 -8.08 -7.10 -9.33
CA GLU A 126 -6.93 -7.53 -8.55
C GLU A 126 -6.16 -8.59 -9.35
N ALA A 127 -4.85 -8.38 -9.47
CA ALA A 127 -3.93 -9.33 -10.07
C ALA A 127 -2.86 -9.69 -9.04
N GLU A 128 -2.53 -10.97 -8.98
CA GLU A 128 -1.55 -11.50 -8.04
C GLU A 128 -0.22 -11.74 -8.74
N GLN A 129 0.89 -11.49 -8.02
CA GLN A 129 2.25 -11.79 -8.46
C GLN A 129 2.64 -11.18 -9.82
N ILE A 130 2.25 -9.93 -10.05
CA ILE A 130 2.57 -9.18 -11.28
C ILE A 130 3.68 -8.14 -11.04
N THR A 131 4.45 -7.82 -12.08
CA THR A 131 5.58 -6.85 -12.05
C THR A 131 5.29 -5.60 -12.88
N GLU A 132 4.02 -5.23 -12.99
CA GLU A 132 3.57 -4.02 -13.71
C GLU A 132 4.02 -2.74 -12.97
N PRO A 133 4.03 -1.57 -13.64
CA PRO A 133 4.28 -0.31 -12.96
C PRO A 133 3.21 -0.02 -11.90
N ILE A 134 3.63 0.42 -10.71
CA ILE A 134 2.73 0.85 -9.64
C ILE A 134 2.25 2.29 -9.81
N ALA A 135 3.02 3.09 -10.57
CA ALA A 135 2.71 4.48 -10.83
C ALA A 135 3.36 4.96 -12.13
N ILE A 136 2.74 5.96 -12.77
CA ILE A 136 3.30 6.70 -13.89
C ILE A 136 3.27 8.19 -13.54
N THR A 137 4.43 8.84 -13.53
CA THR A 137 4.51 10.29 -13.39
C THR A 137 4.61 10.94 -14.77
N VAL A 138 3.76 11.92 -15.03
CA VAL A 138 3.81 12.75 -16.24
C VAL A 138 4.13 14.17 -15.81
N ARG A 139 5.29 14.70 -16.22
CA ARG A 139 5.74 16.08 -15.96
C ARG A 139 5.72 16.88 -17.25
N ASP A 140 4.88 17.90 -17.31
CA ASP A 140 4.90 18.88 -18.40
C ASP A 140 6.08 19.83 -18.17
N GLN A 141 7.04 19.86 -19.10
CA GLN A 141 8.23 20.70 -19.05
C GLN A 141 8.13 21.90 -20.02
N GLY A 142 6.93 22.18 -20.54
CA GLY A 142 6.72 23.30 -21.45
C GLY A 142 7.41 23.10 -22.79
N LEU A 143 8.38 23.95 -23.12
CA LEU A 143 9.10 23.90 -24.41
C LEU A 143 9.96 22.64 -24.56
N ASP A 144 10.41 22.05 -23.46
CA ASP A 144 11.20 20.81 -23.46
C ASP A 144 10.33 19.55 -23.60
N GLY A 145 9.01 19.73 -23.73
CA GLY A 145 8.05 18.64 -23.95
C GLY A 145 7.59 18.00 -22.64
N VAL A 146 7.36 16.68 -22.66
CA VAL A 146 6.84 15.94 -21.51
C VAL A 146 7.81 14.86 -21.02
N LYS A 147 7.99 14.74 -19.71
CA LYS A 147 8.75 13.63 -19.11
C LYS A 147 7.78 12.62 -18.50
N ILE A 148 7.89 11.37 -18.94
CA ILE A 148 7.08 10.24 -18.48
C ILE A 148 7.98 9.29 -17.72
N ILE A 149 7.63 8.98 -16.48
CA ILE A 149 8.43 8.13 -15.58
C ILE A 149 7.57 6.95 -15.12
N TRP A 150 8.03 5.73 -15.38
CA TRP A 150 7.40 4.50 -14.93
C TRP A 150 8.05 4.03 -13.63
N TRP A 151 7.24 3.73 -12.62
CA TRP A 151 7.72 3.35 -11.30
C TRP A 151 7.35 1.91 -10.98
N TYR A 152 8.33 1.13 -10.52
CA TYR A 152 8.18 -0.28 -10.15
C TYR A 152 8.56 -0.51 -8.69
N ILE A 153 8.24 -1.69 -8.17
CA ILE A 153 8.77 -2.17 -6.89
C ILE A 153 9.90 -3.15 -7.18
N SER A 154 11.03 -2.99 -6.49
CA SER A 154 12.16 -3.89 -6.61
C SER A 154 12.64 -4.37 -5.24
N GLU A 155 13.30 -5.52 -5.24
CA GLU A 155 13.97 -6.10 -4.10
C GLU A 155 15.43 -6.38 -4.44
N LEU A 156 16.28 -6.48 -3.41
CA LEU A 156 17.67 -6.85 -3.59
C LEU A 156 17.80 -8.20 -4.31
N ASP A 157 18.70 -8.25 -5.28
CA ASP A 157 19.07 -9.48 -5.97
C ASP A 157 20.42 -9.98 -5.43
N GLY A 158 20.42 -11.18 -4.85
CA GLY A 158 21.61 -11.80 -4.29
C GLY A 158 21.92 -11.39 -2.84
N ASP A 159 23.19 -11.13 -2.56
CA ASP A 159 23.74 -10.93 -1.20
C ASP A 159 23.56 -9.51 -0.65
N GLY A 160 23.00 -8.60 -1.45
CA GLY A 160 22.73 -7.23 -1.04
C GLY A 160 24.00 -6.37 -0.89
N GLN A 161 25.13 -6.79 -1.44
CA GLN A 161 26.36 -5.99 -1.41
C GLN A 161 26.26 -4.78 -2.34
N LYS A 162 26.69 -3.62 -1.84
CA LYS A 162 26.79 -2.40 -2.62
C LYS A 162 28.03 -2.45 -3.51
N VAL A 163 27.86 -2.14 -4.79
CA VAL A 163 28.95 -1.97 -5.76
C VAL A 163 29.22 -0.49 -5.95
N GLU A 164 30.43 -0.04 -5.59
CA GLU A 164 30.87 1.34 -5.79
C GLU A 164 31.28 1.59 -7.25
N GLY A 165 31.15 2.84 -7.71
CA GLY A 165 31.53 3.25 -9.07
C GLY A 165 30.55 2.83 -10.17
N THR A 166 29.29 2.60 -9.81
CA THR A 166 28.18 2.25 -10.72
C THR A 166 27.49 3.47 -11.35
N GLN A 167 27.65 4.64 -10.74
CA GLN A 167 27.09 5.91 -11.17
C GLN A 167 27.86 6.50 -12.36
N MET A 168 27.19 7.36 -13.15
CA MET A 168 27.87 8.13 -14.18
C MET A 168 28.69 9.28 -13.58
N ASP A 169 29.75 9.71 -14.26
CA ASP A 169 30.62 10.83 -13.83
C ASP A 169 29.86 12.16 -13.60
N THR A 170 28.68 12.31 -14.19
CA THR A 170 27.83 13.50 -14.06
C THR A 170 26.91 13.48 -12.84
N GLU A 171 26.82 12.34 -12.15
CA GLU A 171 25.90 12.12 -11.04
C GLU A 171 26.63 12.27 -9.71
N SER A 172 25.93 12.84 -8.73
CA SER A 172 26.49 13.08 -7.39
C SER A 172 25.48 12.62 -6.35
N PHE A 173 25.22 11.31 -6.36
CA PHE A 173 24.26 10.67 -5.48
C PHE A 173 24.96 9.83 -4.42
N ALA A 174 24.47 9.90 -3.18
CA ALA A 174 24.78 8.93 -2.14
C ALA A 174 23.54 8.08 -1.87
N SER A 175 23.64 6.77 -2.03
CA SER A 175 22.53 5.86 -1.75
C SER A 175 22.55 5.38 -0.30
N GLN A 176 21.38 5.35 0.32
CA GLN A 176 21.22 4.91 1.70
C GLN A 176 19.91 4.14 1.89
N PHE A 177 19.97 3.04 2.63
CA PHE A 177 18.78 2.37 3.13
C PHE A 177 18.32 3.03 4.43
N ILE A 178 17.06 3.43 4.45
CA ILE A 178 16.39 4.09 5.58
C ILE A 178 15.17 3.25 5.94
N ASP A 179 14.73 3.28 7.20
CA ASP A 179 13.44 2.70 7.59
C ASP A 179 12.32 3.18 6.63
N ALA A 180 11.40 2.29 6.26
CA ALA A 180 10.42 2.60 5.24
C ALA A 180 9.48 3.75 5.63
N GLU A 181 9.11 3.89 6.91
CA GLU A 181 8.26 5.01 7.36
C GLU A 181 9.05 6.32 7.46
N GLU A 182 10.30 6.25 7.92
CA GLU A 182 11.21 7.39 7.93
C GLU A 182 11.52 7.89 6.51
N ALA A 183 11.74 6.98 5.56
CA ALA A 183 12.00 7.29 4.16
C ALA A 183 10.90 8.15 3.53
N LEU A 184 9.62 7.90 3.88
CA LEU A 184 8.49 8.71 3.43
C LEU A 184 8.56 10.16 3.91
N ARG A 185 9.15 10.41 5.08
CA ARG A 185 9.31 11.77 5.62
C ARG A 185 10.58 12.45 5.09
N THR A 186 11.57 11.66 4.68
CA THR A 186 12.87 12.13 4.19
C THR A 186 12.82 12.60 2.74
N LEU A 187 12.02 11.94 1.88
CA LEU A 187 11.87 12.31 0.47
C LEU A 187 11.49 13.79 0.29
N THR A 188 12.20 14.50 -0.59
CA THR A 188 12.02 15.95 -0.74
C THR A 188 10.73 16.33 -1.48
N PHE A 189 10.33 15.55 -2.48
CA PHE A 189 9.18 15.87 -3.33
C PHE A 189 7.95 15.07 -2.95
N LYS A 190 6.80 15.76 -2.81
CA LYS A 190 5.53 15.14 -2.45
C LYS A 190 5.09 14.03 -3.41
N GLY A 191 5.31 14.20 -4.71
CA GLY A 191 5.01 13.16 -5.70
C GLY A 191 5.80 11.86 -5.47
N ASP A 192 7.09 11.98 -5.14
CA ASP A 192 7.94 10.83 -4.83
C ASP A 192 7.50 10.18 -3.50
N GLN A 193 7.08 10.97 -2.50
CA GLN A 193 6.50 10.47 -1.25
C GLN A 193 5.23 9.65 -1.49
N ASP A 194 4.31 10.13 -2.35
CA ASP A 194 3.04 9.45 -2.63
C ASP A 194 3.28 8.12 -3.36
N ILE A 195 4.24 8.10 -4.29
CA ILE A 195 4.68 6.88 -4.98
C ILE A 195 5.29 5.88 -3.99
N ALA A 196 6.19 6.34 -3.12
CA ALA A 196 6.81 5.52 -2.09
C ALA A 196 5.78 4.98 -1.08
N ALA A 197 4.78 5.79 -0.70
CA ALA A 197 3.70 5.37 0.19
C ALA A 197 2.84 4.28 -0.47
N LYS A 198 2.54 4.43 -1.77
CA LYS A 198 1.81 3.39 -2.51
C LYS A 198 2.61 2.10 -2.63
N ALA A 199 3.91 2.21 -2.87
CA ALA A 199 4.81 1.07 -2.90
C ALA A 199 4.83 0.32 -1.57
N LEU A 200 4.85 1.06 -0.46
CA LEU A 200 4.83 0.51 0.90
C LEU A 200 3.51 -0.21 1.20
N GLU A 201 2.37 0.38 0.83
CA GLU A 201 1.04 -0.24 0.95
C GLU A 201 1.00 -1.61 0.26
N ILE A 202 1.47 -1.67 -0.99
CA ILE A 202 1.54 -2.91 -1.78
C ILE A 202 2.55 -3.90 -1.15
N GLY A 203 3.70 -3.41 -0.70
CA GLY A 203 4.76 -4.23 -0.09
C GLY A 203 4.36 -4.89 1.24
N TYR A 204 3.52 -4.23 2.05
CA TYR A 204 3.00 -4.81 3.30
C TYR A 204 2.08 -6.02 3.08
N GLU A 205 1.28 -6.03 2.01
CA GLU A 205 0.40 -7.17 1.69
C GLU A 205 1.21 -8.44 1.32
N ILE A 206 2.34 -8.26 0.65
CA ILE A 206 3.28 -9.35 0.31
C ILE A 206 3.87 -9.99 1.58
N SER A 207 4.15 -9.17 2.60
CA SER A 207 4.69 -9.65 3.89
C SER A 207 3.73 -10.59 4.63
N LEU A 208 2.42 -10.32 4.60
CA LEU A 208 1.42 -11.17 5.27
C LEU A 208 1.24 -12.51 4.56
N GLN A 209 1.21 -12.53 3.22
CA GLN A 209 1.14 -13.77 2.45
C GLN A 209 2.41 -14.64 2.59
N THR A 210 3.60 -14.02 2.59
CA THR A 210 4.86 -14.74 2.76
C THR A 210 4.96 -15.38 4.14
N ALA A 211 4.51 -14.67 5.19
CA ALA A 211 4.44 -15.20 6.55
C ALA A 211 3.46 -16.37 6.67
N ILE A 212 2.28 -16.28 6.02
CA ILE A 212 1.29 -17.36 6.01
C ILE A 212 1.80 -18.60 5.24
N MET A 213 2.50 -18.41 4.12
CA MET A 213 3.12 -19.51 3.36
C MET A 213 4.25 -20.22 4.13
N HIS A 214 5.04 -19.48 4.92
CA HIS A 214 6.10 -20.08 5.76
C HIS A 214 5.55 -20.84 6.98
N ILE A 215 4.37 -20.47 7.49
CA ILE A 215 3.72 -21.15 8.63
C ILE A 215 2.97 -22.42 8.19
N PHE A 216 2.51 -22.52 6.93
CA PHE A 216 1.76 -23.67 6.42
C PHE A 216 2.30 -24.17 5.06
N PRO A 217 3.41 -24.94 5.02
CA PRO A 217 4.08 -25.25 3.76
C PRO A 217 3.42 -26.36 2.90
N LYS A 218 2.26 -26.92 3.28
CA LYS A 218 1.56 -27.94 2.47
C LYS A 218 0.05 -27.89 2.62
N VAL A 219 -0.61 -27.07 1.81
CA VAL A 219 -1.99 -27.34 1.35
C VAL A 219 -2.04 -27.10 -0.15
N TYR A 220 -1.39 -27.98 -0.91
CA TYR A 220 -1.73 -28.17 -2.32
C TYR A 220 -2.83 -29.23 -2.38
N VAL A 221 -4.05 -28.81 -2.77
CA VAL A 221 -5.12 -29.74 -3.13
C VAL A 221 -4.74 -30.35 -4.47
N VAL A 222 -4.18 -31.55 -4.44
CA VAL A 222 -4.01 -32.37 -5.63
C VAL A 222 -5.31 -33.14 -5.86
N TYR A 223 -5.98 -32.85 -6.98
CA TYR A 223 -7.05 -33.72 -7.46
C TYR A 223 -6.41 -34.99 -8.02
N TYR A 224 -6.50 -36.10 -7.28
CA TYR A 224 -6.34 -37.43 -7.87
C TYR A 224 -7.69 -38.14 -7.87
N THR A 225 -8.08 -38.57 -9.07
CA THR A 225 -9.15 -39.53 -9.33
C THR A 225 -8.74 -40.92 -8.84
N ASN A 226 -9.71 -41.63 -8.26
CA ASN A 226 -9.66 -42.99 -7.70
C ASN A 226 -8.80 -44.02 -8.48
N SER A 227 -8.09 -44.85 -7.72
CA SER A 227 -8.01 -46.31 -7.94
C SER A 227 -7.59 -47.04 -6.65
N ASP A 228 -8.24 -48.18 -6.41
CA ASP A 228 -8.21 -49.06 -5.23
C ASP A 228 -6.83 -49.60 -4.80
N SER A 229 -6.68 -49.84 -3.49
CA SER A 229 -6.19 -51.12 -2.92
C SER A 229 -6.18 -51.11 -1.38
N GLU A 230 -6.64 -52.21 -0.79
CA GLU A 230 -6.76 -52.55 0.64
C GLU A 230 -5.43 -52.57 1.42
N ASP A 231 -5.42 -52.15 2.70
CA ASP A 231 -5.34 -53.03 3.89
C ASP A 231 -4.93 -52.26 5.20
N ARG A 232 -5.56 -52.66 6.32
CA ARG A 232 -5.28 -52.43 7.78
C ARG A 232 -5.39 -51.05 8.46
N GLN A 233 -6.37 -50.97 9.38
CA GLN A 233 -6.53 -49.97 10.46
C GLN A 233 -5.63 -50.22 11.69
N PRO A 234 -5.45 -49.20 12.56
CA PRO A 234 -6.03 -49.31 13.91
C PRO A 234 -7.03 -48.19 14.22
N ARG A 235 -8.10 -48.59 14.89
CA ARG A 235 -9.46 -48.04 14.83
C ARG A 235 -9.79 -47.08 16.00
N SER A 236 -9.02 -46.01 16.22
CA SER A 236 -9.31 -45.05 17.31
C SER A 236 -9.25 -43.56 16.94
N LEU A 237 -8.54 -43.18 15.87
CA LEU A 237 -8.43 -41.77 15.44
C LEU A 237 -9.56 -41.32 14.51
N ASP A 238 -10.16 -42.24 13.76
CA ASP A 238 -11.22 -41.89 12.80
C ASP A 238 -12.58 -41.68 13.50
N GLU A 239 -12.89 -42.40 14.56
CA GLU A 239 -14.09 -42.14 15.38
C GLU A 239 -14.02 -40.80 16.11
N LEU A 240 -12.82 -40.39 16.53
CA LEU A 240 -12.57 -39.08 17.13
C LEU A 240 -12.72 -37.96 16.10
N LYS A 241 -12.18 -38.16 14.89
CA LYS A 241 -12.33 -37.21 13.77
C LYS A 241 -13.79 -37.11 13.32
N GLU A 242 -14.52 -38.21 13.21
CA GLU A 242 -15.94 -38.19 12.85
C GLU A 242 -16.78 -37.48 13.91
N LYS A 243 -16.54 -37.73 15.21
CA LYS A 243 -17.23 -37.01 16.28
C LYS A 243 -16.92 -35.51 16.27
N LEU A 244 -15.68 -35.13 15.95
CA LEU A 244 -15.26 -33.74 15.86
C LEU A 244 -15.84 -33.04 14.62
N LEU A 245 -15.85 -33.71 13.47
CA LEU A 245 -16.44 -33.24 12.22
C LEU A 245 -17.97 -33.08 12.35
N LYS A 246 -18.63 -34.02 13.03
CA LYS A 246 -20.06 -33.97 13.30
C LYS A 246 -20.42 -32.85 14.29
N TRP A 247 -19.60 -32.64 15.32
CA TRP A 247 -19.76 -31.53 16.27
C TRP A 247 -19.54 -30.15 15.63
N VAL A 248 -18.58 -30.03 14.71
CA VAL A 248 -18.32 -28.80 13.94
C VAL A 248 -19.45 -28.52 12.94
N ASN A 249 -19.94 -29.55 12.24
CA ASN A 249 -21.04 -29.39 11.29
C ASN A 249 -22.39 -29.09 11.95
N ASP A 250 -22.73 -29.73 13.07
CA ASP A 250 -23.99 -29.49 13.78
C ASP A 250 -24.05 -28.08 14.40
N ARG A 251 -22.91 -27.51 14.83
CA ARG A 251 -22.85 -26.12 15.30
C ARG A 251 -22.82 -25.08 14.17
N ALA A 252 -22.24 -25.43 13.02
CA ALA A 252 -22.21 -24.56 11.85
C ALA A 252 -23.61 -24.29 11.27
N PHE A 253 -24.54 -25.23 11.41
CA PHE A 253 -25.88 -25.12 10.84
C PHE A 253 -26.80 -24.15 11.60
N HIS A 254 -26.62 -23.97 12.92
CA HIS A 254 -27.44 -23.06 13.73
C HIS A 254 -26.97 -21.61 13.74
N PHE A 255 -25.68 -21.36 13.50
CA PHE A 255 -25.13 -19.99 13.45
C PHE A 255 -25.46 -19.30 12.11
N ARG A 256 -25.48 -20.04 11.00
CA ARG A 256 -25.71 -19.51 9.65
C ARG A 256 -27.13 -18.96 9.46
N ARG A 257 -28.16 -19.66 9.95
CA ARG A 257 -29.57 -19.22 9.80
C ARG A 257 -29.94 -17.98 10.62
N ARG A 258 -29.21 -17.69 11.71
CA ARG A 258 -29.40 -16.46 12.51
C ARG A 258 -28.61 -15.29 11.93
N ALA A 259 -27.48 -15.56 11.28
CA ALA A 259 -26.69 -14.56 10.56
C ALA A 259 -27.40 -14.07 9.27
N ASP A 260 -28.06 -14.95 8.52
CA ASP A 260 -28.72 -14.62 7.25
C ASP A 260 -29.93 -13.67 7.43
N ASN A 261 -30.71 -13.82 8.52
CA ASN A 261 -31.84 -12.94 8.82
C ASN A 261 -31.40 -11.56 9.36
N PHE A 262 -30.25 -11.49 10.03
CA PHE A 262 -29.67 -10.23 10.53
C PHE A 262 -28.94 -9.45 9.42
N THR A 263 -28.31 -10.13 8.46
CA THR A 263 -27.66 -9.50 7.30
C THR A 263 -28.67 -8.97 6.28
N GLY A 264 -29.80 -9.64 6.05
CA GLY A 264 -30.84 -9.16 5.13
C GLY A 264 -31.43 -7.79 5.50
N ALA A 265 -31.79 -7.59 6.78
CA ALA A 265 -32.35 -6.31 7.26
C ALA A 265 -31.30 -5.19 7.37
N THR A 266 -30.04 -5.55 7.59
CA THR A 266 -28.92 -4.60 7.73
C THR A 266 -28.40 -4.14 6.37
N LYS A 267 -28.43 -4.99 5.34
CA LYS A 267 -27.99 -4.67 3.97
C LYS A 267 -28.89 -3.63 3.28
N VAL A 268 -30.20 -3.66 3.51
CA VAL A 268 -31.16 -2.70 2.93
C VAL A 268 -31.08 -1.32 3.59
N ARG A 269 -30.73 -1.25 4.89
CA ARG A 269 -30.48 0.03 5.58
C ARG A 269 -29.08 0.60 5.27
N LEU A 270 -28.07 -0.25 5.09
CA LEU A 270 -26.72 0.16 4.68
C LEU A 270 -26.66 0.68 3.23
N SER A 271 -27.45 0.14 2.30
CA SER A 271 -27.48 0.63 0.92
C SER A 271 -28.05 2.05 0.80
N GLY A 272 -29.02 2.42 1.65
CA GLY A 272 -29.55 3.79 1.72
C GLY A 272 -28.53 4.77 2.30
N LEU A 273 -27.75 4.34 3.30
CA LEU A 273 -26.67 5.13 3.88
C LEU A 273 -25.49 5.32 2.92
N GLY A 274 -25.23 4.42 1.99
CA GLY A 274 -24.19 4.61 0.96
C GLY A 274 -24.51 5.75 -0.02
N ALA A 275 -25.78 5.90 -0.39
CA ALA A 275 -26.23 6.99 -1.26
C ALA A 275 -26.26 8.35 -0.55
N GLU A 276 -26.58 8.39 0.75
CA GLU A 276 -26.45 9.61 1.57
C GLU A 276 -25.00 9.91 1.95
N LEU A 277 -24.14 8.90 2.17
CA LEU A 277 -22.71 9.11 2.36
C LEU A 277 -22.10 9.83 1.16
N ASN A 278 -22.46 9.43 -0.07
CA ASN A 278 -21.95 10.08 -1.29
C ASN A 278 -22.22 11.59 -1.35
N LYS A 279 -23.35 12.05 -0.80
CA LYS A 279 -23.68 13.49 -0.70
C LYS A 279 -22.89 14.18 0.40
N VAL A 280 -22.61 13.50 1.50
CA VAL A 280 -21.88 14.04 2.65
C VAL A 280 -20.35 14.00 2.45
N THR A 281 -19.85 13.12 1.57
CA THR A 281 -18.43 12.93 1.27
C THR A 281 -17.86 13.95 0.27
N GLY A 282 -18.68 14.84 -0.33
CA GLY A 282 -18.20 15.94 -1.19
C GLY A 282 -17.92 15.58 -2.65
N TYR A 283 -18.28 14.36 -3.09
CA TYR A 283 -18.02 13.90 -4.46
C TYR A 283 -18.80 14.70 -5.52
N GLU A 284 -19.98 15.21 -5.16
CA GLU A 284 -20.84 16.02 -6.03
C GLU A 284 -20.23 17.39 -6.34
N GLU A 285 -19.49 17.99 -5.40
CA GLU A 285 -18.80 19.28 -5.57
C GLU A 285 -17.63 19.15 -6.55
N ILE A 286 -16.87 18.06 -6.47
CA ILE A 286 -15.76 17.76 -7.40
C ILE A 286 -16.29 17.54 -8.82
N ASP A 287 -17.38 16.80 -8.98
CA ASP A 287 -17.96 16.55 -10.29
C ASP A 287 -18.60 17.82 -10.89
N ALA A 288 -19.13 18.73 -10.05
CA ALA A 288 -19.56 20.06 -10.49
C ALA A 288 -18.37 20.91 -10.98
N LEU A 289 -17.26 20.94 -10.22
CA LEU A 289 -16.05 21.67 -10.60
C LEU A 289 -15.42 21.12 -11.90
N LYS A 290 -15.42 19.79 -12.11
CA LYS A 290 -15.00 19.18 -13.38
C LYS A 290 -15.83 19.67 -14.56
N ARG A 291 -17.17 19.71 -14.41
CA ARG A 291 -18.05 20.22 -15.48
C ARG A 291 -17.78 21.68 -15.78
N GLN A 292 -17.53 22.49 -14.75
CA GLN A 292 -17.21 23.92 -14.90
C GLN A 292 -15.88 24.14 -15.66
N VAL A 293 -14.85 23.33 -15.38
CA VAL A 293 -13.57 23.40 -16.12
C VAL A 293 -13.78 23.06 -17.61
N VAL A 294 -14.54 22.00 -17.91
CA VAL A 294 -14.83 21.62 -19.31
C VAL A 294 -15.62 22.71 -20.03
N GLU A 295 -16.57 23.34 -19.35
CA GLU A 295 -17.34 24.45 -19.91
C GLU A 295 -16.45 25.69 -20.17
N GLN A 296 -15.53 26.00 -19.25
CA GLN A 296 -14.57 27.09 -19.45
C GLN A 296 -13.53 26.80 -20.55
N GLU A 297 -13.08 25.56 -20.69
CA GLU A 297 -12.23 25.14 -21.80
C GLU A 297 -12.93 25.29 -23.16
N ALA A 298 -14.24 25.02 -23.22
CA ALA A 298 -15.02 25.26 -24.44
C ALA A 298 -15.15 26.76 -24.73
N ARG A 299 -15.42 27.60 -23.72
CA ARG A 299 -15.53 29.05 -23.87
C ARG A 299 -14.22 29.68 -24.37
N ILE A 300 -13.08 29.38 -23.75
CA ILE A 300 -11.79 29.93 -24.17
C ILE A 300 -11.43 29.52 -25.61
N GLU A 301 -11.78 28.31 -26.05
CA GLU A 301 -11.53 27.87 -27.42
C GLU A 301 -12.34 28.70 -28.43
N THR A 302 -13.61 28.99 -28.13
CA THR A 302 -14.42 29.87 -28.98
C THR A 302 -13.88 31.30 -29.02
N THR A 303 -13.45 31.85 -27.88
CA THR A 303 -12.87 33.19 -27.80
C THR A 303 -11.53 33.29 -28.53
N ARG A 304 -10.69 32.24 -28.44
CA ARG A 304 -9.43 32.16 -29.22
C ARG A 304 -9.67 32.10 -30.72
N GLN A 305 -10.71 31.40 -31.16
CA GLN A 305 -11.09 31.38 -32.57
C GLN A 305 -11.57 32.76 -33.05
N ALA A 306 -12.36 33.47 -32.22
CA ALA A 306 -12.78 34.84 -32.50
C ALA A 306 -11.58 35.81 -32.59
N ALA A 307 -10.61 35.71 -31.67
CA ALA A 307 -9.39 36.53 -31.70
C ALA A 307 -8.54 36.25 -32.95
N ARG A 308 -8.39 34.98 -33.35
CA ARG A 308 -7.70 34.62 -34.60
C ARG A 308 -8.42 35.20 -35.83
N ALA A 309 -9.75 35.15 -35.86
CA ALA A 309 -10.54 35.73 -36.95
C ALA A 309 -10.42 37.26 -37.00
N ALA A 310 -10.47 37.93 -35.84
CA ALA A 310 -10.26 39.38 -35.75
C ALA A 310 -8.87 39.77 -36.26
N LYS A 311 -7.82 39.02 -35.87
CA LYS A 311 -6.45 39.25 -36.32
C LYS A 311 -6.30 39.09 -37.83
N PHE A 312 -6.89 38.03 -38.39
CA PHE A 312 -6.92 37.83 -39.84
C PHE A 312 -7.60 39.00 -40.58
N ASN A 313 -8.73 39.49 -40.07
CA ASN A 313 -9.43 40.63 -40.67
C ASN A 313 -8.62 41.93 -40.59
N HIS A 314 -7.88 42.14 -39.48
CA HIS A 314 -6.97 43.28 -39.35
C HIS A 314 -5.81 43.19 -40.34
N ASP A 315 -5.15 42.02 -40.43
CA ASP A 315 -4.08 41.78 -41.39
C ASP A 315 -4.57 42.02 -42.84
N GLU A 316 -5.79 41.60 -43.17
CA GLU A 316 -6.38 41.87 -44.48
C GLU A 316 -6.62 43.37 -44.72
N ALA A 317 -7.14 44.10 -43.71
CA ALA A 317 -7.36 45.55 -43.80
C ALA A 317 -6.03 46.31 -44.00
N VAL A 318 -4.97 45.93 -43.26
CA VAL A 318 -3.62 46.48 -43.42
C VAL A 318 -3.08 46.23 -44.83
N VAL A 319 -3.25 45.00 -45.36
CA VAL A 319 -2.84 44.67 -46.72
C VAL A 319 -3.62 45.48 -47.77
N ARG A 320 -4.94 45.65 -47.61
CA ARG A 320 -5.77 46.45 -48.51
C ARG A 320 -5.35 47.92 -48.52
N ARG A 321 -5.12 48.52 -47.34
CA ARG A 321 -4.63 49.90 -47.23
C ARG A 321 -3.24 50.05 -47.84
N SER A 322 -2.31 49.14 -47.53
CA SER A 322 -0.95 49.17 -48.10
C SER A 322 -0.97 49.06 -49.63
N LYS A 323 -1.84 48.22 -50.21
CA LYS A 323 -2.02 48.12 -51.66
C LYS A 323 -2.56 49.43 -52.26
N SER A 324 -3.57 50.03 -51.65
CA SER A 324 -4.11 51.33 -52.08
C SER A 324 -3.04 52.42 -52.06
N GLN A 325 -2.27 52.52 -50.97
CA GLN A 325 -1.18 53.49 -50.83
C GLN A 325 -0.07 53.31 -51.87
N ARG A 326 0.31 52.06 -52.18
CA ARG A 326 1.27 51.76 -53.25
C ARG A 326 0.74 52.18 -54.60
N GLU A 327 -0.51 51.85 -54.92
CA GLU A 327 -1.14 52.21 -56.19
C GLU A 327 -1.24 53.74 -56.36
N VAL A 328 -1.60 54.46 -55.29
CA VAL A 328 -1.56 55.93 -55.27
C VAL A 328 -0.15 56.45 -55.53
N ASN A 329 0.87 55.89 -54.87
CA ASN A 329 2.27 56.29 -55.06
C ASN A 329 2.73 56.01 -56.51
N ASP A 330 2.44 54.83 -57.05
CA ASP A 330 2.78 54.44 -58.42
C ASP A 330 2.13 55.39 -59.45
N LEU A 331 0.88 55.79 -59.23
CA LEU A 331 0.20 56.80 -60.05
C LEU A 331 0.90 58.16 -59.93
N LEU A 332 1.21 58.63 -58.72
CA LEU A 332 1.88 59.91 -58.50
C LEU A 332 3.27 59.98 -59.14
N GLN A 333 4.04 58.88 -59.16
CA GLN A 333 5.34 58.82 -59.80
C GLN A 333 5.28 59.02 -61.31
N ARG A 334 4.22 58.55 -61.98
CA ARG A 334 4.02 58.67 -63.43
C ARG A 334 3.05 59.79 -63.83
N LYS A 335 2.90 60.82 -62.99
CA LYS A 335 1.97 61.95 -63.16
C LYS A 335 2.03 62.66 -64.52
N SER A 336 3.21 62.75 -65.12
CA SER A 336 3.40 63.38 -66.43
C SER A 336 2.79 62.59 -67.61
N SER A 337 2.39 61.33 -67.39
CA SER A 337 1.91 60.39 -68.41
C SER A 337 0.52 59.81 -68.09
N TRP A 338 -0.28 60.52 -67.28
CA TRP A 338 -1.61 60.06 -66.90
C TRP A 338 -2.56 59.96 -68.09
N THR A 339 -3.30 58.86 -68.13
CA THR A 339 -4.47 58.66 -68.99
C THR A 339 -5.75 59.11 -68.28
N ASP A 340 -6.85 59.30 -69.01
CA ASP A 340 -8.15 59.61 -68.40
C ASP A 340 -8.60 58.53 -67.40
N GLU A 341 -8.25 57.27 -67.65
CA GLU A 341 -8.49 56.14 -66.74
C GLU A 341 -7.70 56.28 -65.43
N ASP A 342 -6.43 56.72 -65.50
CA ASP A 342 -5.58 56.96 -64.33
C ASP A 342 -6.13 58.07 -63.42
N VAL A 343 -6.69 59.12 -64.02
CA VAL A 343 -7.32 60.22 -63.27
C VAL A 343 -8.56 59.72 -62.53
N ILE A 344 -9.41 58.94 -63.18
CA ILE A 344 -10.59 58.33 -62.55
C ILE A 344 -10.16 57.41 -61.40
N ARG A 345 -9.17 56.53 -61.63
CA ARG A 345 -8.65 55.61 -60.61
C ARG A 345 -8.01 56.32 -59.42
N PHE A 346 -7.24 57.38 -59.67
CA PHE A 346 -6.67 58.20 -58.60
C PHE A 346 -7.77 58.87 -57.75
N THR A 347 -8.78 59.45 -58.38
CA THR A 347 -9.89 60.09 -57.65
C THR A 347 -10.72 59.08 -56.85
N SER A 348 -10.88 57.83 -57.33
CA SER A 348 -11.52 56.77 -56.55
C SER A 348 -10.67 56.34 -55.36
N LEU A 349 -9.36 56.13 -55.56
CA LEU A 349 -8.44 55.70 -54.50
C LEU A 349 -8.35 56.73 -53.36
N VAL A 350 -8.27 58.03 -53.69
CA VAL A 350 -8.25 59.11 -52.69
C VAL A 350 -9.56 59.16 -51.90
N ARG A 351 -10.70 58.88 -52.54
CA ARG A 351 -11.99 58.83 -51.86
C ARG A 351 -12.10 57.60 -50.94
N GLU A 352 -11.53 56.48 -51.36
CA GLU A 352 -11.54 55.21 -50.62
C GLU A 352 -10.53 55.19 -49.47
N ASP A 353 -9.49 56.03 -49.49
CA ASP A 353 -8.42 56.03 -48.47
C ASP A 353 -8.94 56.22 -47.05
N HIS A 354 -9.83 57.19 -46.84
CA HIS A 354 -10.45 57.41 -45.53
C HIS A 354 -11.31 56.24 -45.07
N LEU A 355 -11.96 55.52 -46.00
CA LEU A 355 -12.72 54.32 -45.67
C LEU A 355 -11.76 53.23 -45.21
N LEU A 356 -10.71 52.93 -45.99
CA LEU A 356 -9.72 51.90 -45.66
C LEU A 356 -9.00 52.19 -44.34
N GLU A 357 -8.70 53.46 -44.05
CA GLU A 357 -8.14 53.88 -42.76
C GLU A 357 -9.10 53.61 -41.60
N GLN A 358 -10.38 53.95 -41.74
CA GLN A 358 -11.41 53.61 -40.74
C GLN A 358 -11.58 52.09 -40.61
N GLU A 359 -11.50 51.34 -41.72
CA GLU A 359 -11.62 49.88 -41.72
C GLU A 359 -10.45 49.19 -41.01
N GLU A 360 -9.23 49.72 -41.16
CA GLU A 360 -8.06 49.24 -40.42
C GLU A 360 -8.17 49.57 -38.93
N ALA A 361 -8.56 50.80 -38.59
CA ALA A 361 -8.70 51.24 -37.20
C ALA A 361 -9.76 50.44 -36.43
N ARG A 362 -10.94 50.22 -37.04
CA ARG A 362 -11.99 49.38 -36.44
C ARG A 362 -11.54 47.92 -36.28
N ALA A 363 -10.80 47.37 -37.25
CA ALA A 363 -10.30 46.00 -37.18
C ALA A 363 -9.24 45.86 -36.09
N LYS A 364 -8.39 46.88 -35.90
CA LYS A 364 -7.40 46.92 -34.82
C LYS A 364 -8.05 46.92 -33.44
N LEU A 365 -9.08 47.76 -33.24
CA LEU A 365 -9.84 47.77 -31.98
C LEU A 365 -10.53 46.41 -31.71
N ALA A 366 -11.07 45.78 -32.74
CA ALA A 366 -11.69 44.45 -32.62
C ALA A 366 -10.66 43.36 -32.24
N VAL A 367 -9.41 43.48 -32.70
CA VAL A 367 -8.32 42.58 -32.27
C VAL A 367 -8.01 42.80 -30.79
N GLU A 368 -7.84 44.05 -30.36
CA GLU A 368 -7.54 44.38 -28.96
C GLU A 368 -8.64 43.92 -28.01
N GLU A 369 -9.92 44.12 -28.38
CA GLU A 369 -11.07 43.63 -27.61
C GLU A 369 -11.08 42.09 -27.52
N ALA A 370 -10.84 41.41 -28.65
CA ALA A 370 -10.84 39.95 -28.68
C ALA A 370 -9.63 39.33 -27.94
N GLU A 371 -8.46 39.96 -28.00
CA GLU A 371 -7.27 39.53 -27.24
C GLU A 371 -7.48 39.71 -25.74
N ASN A 372 -8.03 40.86 -25.31
CA ASN A 372 -8.39 41.08 -23.90
C ASN A 372 -9.45 40.08 -23.41
N ALA A 373 -10.44 39.73 -24.25
CA ALA A 373 -11.42 38.71 -23.91
C ALA A 373 -10.76 37.32 -23.71
N VAL A 374 -9.77 36.95 -24.53
CA VAL A 374 -9.01 35.70 -24.34
C VAL A 374 -8.25 35.70 -23.01
N GLU A 375 -7.62 36.83 -22.64
CA GLU A 375 -6.86 36.93 -21.39
C GLU A 375 -7.76 36.84 -20.15
N ASN A 376 -8.94 37.45 -20.21
CA ASN A 376 -9.96 37.33 -19.16
C ASN A 376 -10.45 35.88 -18.99
N GLU A 377 -10.85 35.23 -20.08
CA GLU A 377 -11.30 33.83 -20.07
C GLU A 377 -10.18 32.87 -19.62
N PHE A 378 -8.93 33.15 -19.98
CA PHE A 378 -7.77 32.39 -19.50
C PHE A 378 -7.58 32.51 -17.98
N THR A 379 -7.71 33.72 -17.45
CA THR A 379 -7.63 33.97 -16.00
C THR A 379 -8.74 33.21 -15.26
N GLU A 380 -9.94 33.16 -15.83
CA GLU A 380 -11.07 32.46 -15.21
C GLU A 380 -10.93 30.94 -15.27
N LEU A 381 -10.41 30.41 -16.39
CA LEU A 381 -10.03 29.01 -16.51
C LEU A 381 -9.01 28.64 -15.43
N MET A 382 -7.95 29.44 -15.26
CA MET A 382 -6.93 29.20 -14.23
C MET A 382 -7.52 29.19 -12.82
N ARG A 383 -8.43 30.12 -12.50
CA ARG A 383 -9.14 30.11 -11.22
C ARG A 383 -9.97 28.84 -11.02
N SER A 384 -10.68 28.38 -12.05
CA SER A 384 -11.50 27.16 -11.99
C SER A 384 -10.65 25.89 -11.80
N ILE A 385 -9.47 25.82 -12.43
CA ILE A 385 -8.52 24.72 -12.28
C ILE A 385 -7.96 24.70 -10.86
N LEU A 386 -7.56 25.86 -10.32
CA LEU A 386 -7.06 25.97 -8.95
C LEU A 386 -8.14 25.59 -7.92
N ALA A 387 -9.38 26.05 -8.13
CA ALA A 387 -10.50 25.69 -7.26
C ALA A 387 -10.74 24.17 -7.25
N ARG A 388 -10.75 23.52 -8.43
CA ARG A 388 -10.82 22.06 -8.53
C ARG A 388 -9.67 21.37 -7.78
N TYR A 389 -8.44 21.86 -7.96
CA TYR A 389 -7.26 21.29 -7.33
C TYR A 389 -7.34 21.35 -5.79
N HIS A 390 -7.72 22.50 -5.24
CA HIS A 390 -7.91 22.65 -3.80
C HIS A 390 -9.01 21.74 -3.26
N GLU A 391 -10.12 21.59 -3.97
CA GLU A 391 -11.22 20.71 -3.55
C GLU A 391 -10.82 19.22 -3.61
N GLU A 392 -10.10 18.83 -4.65
CA GLU A 392 -9.58 17.46 -4.81
C GLU A 392 -8.58 17.11 -3.68
N GLN A 393 -7.80 18.10 -3.23
CA GLN A 393 -6.89 17.96 -2.10
C GLN A 393 -7.62 17.87 -0.75
N VAL A 394 -8.62 18.72 -0.51
CA VAL A 394 -9.48 18.65 0.68
C VAL A 394 -10.23 17.31 0.74
N TRP A 395 -10.68 16.80 -0.41
CA TRP A 395 -11.33 15.49 -0.50
C TRP A 395 -10.40 14.35 -0.13
N SER A 396 -9.13 14.38 -0.58
CA SER A 396 -8.12 13.41 -0.17
C SER A 396 -7.93 13.38 1.35
N ASP A 397 -7.88 14.54 2.00
CA ASP A 397 -7.75 14.63 3.45
C ASP A 397 -9.04 14.18 4.19
N LYS A 398 -10.21 14.44 3.60
CA LYS A 398 -11.51 13.97 4.11
C LYS A 398 -11.65 12.45 4.03
N ILE A 399 -11.14 11.82 2.98
CA ILE A 399 -11.10 10.35 2.86
C ILE A 399 -10.10 9.73 3.83
N ARG A 400 -8.92 10.34 3.97
CA ARG A 400 -7.91 9.86 4.91
C ARG A 400 -8.45 9.86 6.34
N SER A 401 -9.09 10.95 6.75
CA SER A 401 -9.74 11.04 8.05
C SER A 401 -10.92 10.05 8.18
N ALA A 402 -11.75 9.87 7.16
CA ALA A 402 -12.82 8.87 7.16
C ALA A 402 -12.30 7.45 7.38
N SER A 403 -11.15 7.08 6.80
CA SER A 403 -10.49 5.79 7.04
C SER A 403 -10.00 5.65 8.49
N THR A 404 -9.34 6.67 9.03
CA THR A 404 -8.86 6.69 10.43
C THR A 404 -10.00 6.54 11.42
N TYR A 405 -11.09 7.29 11.26
CA TYR A 405 -12.28 7.16 12.10
C TYR A 405 -12.99 5.82 11.91
N GLY A 406 -12.95 5.26 10.69
CA GLY A 406 -13.46 3.92 10.39
C GLY A 406 -12.70 2.82 11.13
N GLN A 407 -11.36 2.86 11.13
CA GLN A 407 -10.52 1.91 11.87
C GLN A 407 -10.75 2.01 13.38
N LEU A 408 -10.85 3.23 13.92
CA LEU A 408 -11.19 3.46 15.33
C LEU A 408 -12.59 2.91 15.68
N ALA A 409 -13.57 3.04 14.79
CA ALA A 409 -14.90 2.48 14.99
C ALA A 409 -14.89 0.95 15.01
N VAL A 410 -14.14 0.30 14.10
CA VAL A 410 -13.97 -1.16 14.07
C VAL A 410 -13.23 -1.66 15.32
N LEU A 411 -12.17 -0.97 15.73
CA LEU A 411 -11.44 -1.26 16.95
C LEU A 411 -12.34 -1.15 18.19
N GLY A 412 -13.12 -0.06 18.29
CA GLY A 412 -14.08 0.16 19.37
C GLY A 412 -15.16 -0.93 19.42
N LEU A 413 -15.66 -1.36 18.26
CA LEU A 413 -16.61 -2.48 18.16
C LEU A 413 -15.98 -3.79 18.66
N ASN A 414 -14.75 -4.09 18.25
CA ASN A 414 -14.04 -5.28 18.73
C ASN A 414 -13.79 -5.24 20.24
N MET A 415 -13.37 -4.09 20.77
CA MET A 415 -13.20 -3.88 22.21
C MET A 415 -14.52 -4.07 22.96
N PHE A 416 -15.62 -3.54 22.43
CA PHE A 416 -16.95 -3.70 23.03
C PHE A 416 -17.39 -5.17 23.08
N VAL A 417 -17.18 -5.92 22.00
CA VAL A 417 -17.46 -7.37 21.96
C VAL A 417 -16.60 -8.11 22.99
N PHE A 418 -15.33 -7.74 23.13
CA PHE A 418 -14.41 -8.35 24.10
C PHE A 418 -14.83 -8.07 25.55
N ILE A 419 -15.19 -6.82 25.86
CA ILE A 419 -15.72 -6.43 27.18
C ILE A 419 -17.01 -7.19 27.49
N LEU A 420 -17.92 -7.27 26.53
CA LEU A 420 -19.17 -8.03 26.67
C LEU A 420 -18.89 -9.52 26.94
N ALA A 421 -17.90 -10.09 26.27
CA ALA A 421 -17.48 -11.46 26.48
C ALA A 421 -16.88 -11.68 27.89
N ILE A 422 -16.03 -10.77 28.38
CA ILE A 422 -15.48 -10.85 29.74
C ILE A 422 -16.60 -10.75 30.78
N VAL A 423 -17.46 -9.74 30.66
CA VAL A 423 -18.52 -9.47 31.66
C VAL A 423 -19.55 -10.61 31.72
N LEU A 424 -19.87 -11.25 30.60
CA LEU A 424 -20.92 -12.28 30.56
C LEU A 424 -20.39 -13.73 30.60
N VAL A 425 -19.33 -14.04 29.85
CA VAL A 425 -18.86 -15.42 29.67
C VAL A 425 -17.97 -15.86 30.82
N GLU A 426 -17.13 -14.97 31.35
CA GLU A 426 -16.17 -15.29 32.40
C GLU A 426 -16.83 -15.68 33.74
N PRO A 427 -17.86 -14.97 34.26
CA PRO A 427 -18.57 -15.41 35.46
C PRO A 427 -19.36 -16.70 35.23
N TRP A 428 -19.89 -16.92 34.02
CA TRP A 428 -20.58 -18.17 33.68
C TRP A 428 -19.61 -19.37 33.65
N LYS A 429 -18.42 -19.20 33.04
CA LYS A 429 -17.35 -20.20 33.06
C LYS A 429 -16.88 -20.50 34.48
N ARG A 430 -16.64 -19.47 35.30
CA ARG A 430 -16.21 -19.63 36.71
C ARG A 430 -17.23 -20.42 37.53
N LYS A 431 -18.53 -20.10 37.39
CA LYS A 431 -19.60 -20.84 38.09
C LYS A 431 -19.68 -22.31 37.67
N ARG A 432 -19.51 -22.61 36.38
CA ARG A 432 -19.58 -23.99 35.87
C ARG A 432 -18.36 -24.84 36.24
N LEU A 433 -17.18 -24.25 36.31
CA LEU A 433 -15.95 -24.93 36.74
C LEU A 433 -15.96 -25.25 38.23
N ALA A 434 -16.42 -24.33 39.08
CA ALA A 434 -16.52 -24.54 40.53
C ALA A 434 -17.37 -25.79 40.86
N GLN A 435 -18.52 -25.94 40.21
CA GLN A 435 -19.41 -27.09 40.40
C GLN A 435 -18.80 -28.42 39.95
N THR A 436 -17.89 -28.40 38.97
CA THR A 436 -17.25 -29.62 38.47
C THR A 436 -16.06 -30.03 39.35
N PHE A 437 -15.37 -29.06 39.96
CA PHE A 437 -14.29 -29.30 40.90
C PHE A 437 -14.80 -29.80 42.24
N GLU A 438 -15.86 -29.19 42.78
CA GLU A 438 -16.45 -29.57 44.06
C GLU A 438 -16.89 -31.04 44.05
N LYS A 439 -17.56 -31.46 42.96
CA LYS A 439 -17.99 -32.85 42.77
C LYS A 439 -16.83 -33.85 42.64
N LYS A 440 -15.72 -33.44 42.02
CA LYS A 440 -14.54 -34.30 41.81
C LYS A 440 -13.65 -34.39 43.04
N VAL A 441 -13.58 -33.30 43.82
CA VAL A 441 -12.88 -33.26 45.11
C VAL A 441 -13.63 -34.12 46.13
N GLU A 442 -14.96 -34.11 46.11
CA GLU A 442 -15.78 -34.95 46.98
C GLU A 442 -15.62 -36.44 46.65
N GLU A 443 -15.67 -36.83 45.37
CA GLU A 443 -15.36 -38.21 44.91
C GLU A 443 -13.94 -38.65 45.32
N LEU A 444 -12.92 -37.82 45.12
CA LEU A 444 -11.54 -38.15 45.48
C LEU A 444 -11.33 -38.28 46.99
N ASN A 445 -12.07 -37.53 47.80
CA ASN A 445 -11.95 -37.57 49.26
C ASN A 445 -12.67 -38.78 49.87
N GLU A 446 -13.74 -39.26 49.23
CA GLU A 446 -14.36 -40.54 49.56
C GLU A 446 -13.44 -41.72 49.21
N GLU A 447 -12.84 -41.72 48.03
CA GLU A 447 -11.87 -42.74 47.59
C GLU A 447 -10.64 -42.80 48.52
N TYR A 448 -10.14 -41.64 48.98
CA TYR A 448 -9.03 -41.56 49.93
C TYR A 448 -9.38 -42.11 51.32
N LYS A 449 -10.60 -41.84 51.81
CA LYS A 449 -11.07 -42.36 53.12
C LYS A 449 -11.20 -43.87 53.11
N GLU A 450 -11.71 -44.46 52.03
CA GLU A 450 -11.80 -45.91 51.88
C GLU A 450 -10.41 -46.56 51.82
N MET A 451 -9.47 -45.97 51.09
CA MET A 451 -8.11 -46.48 50.98
C MET A 451 -7.34 -46.40 52.32
N LEU A 452 -7.51 -45.31 53.09
CA LEU A 452 -6.93 -45.17 54.43
C LEU A 452 -7.55 -46.14 55.44
N GLY A 453 -8.87 -46.35 55.39
CA GLY A 453 -9.57 -47.30 56.26
C GLY A 453 -9.07 -48.74 56.07
N ASN A 454 -8.92 -49.16 54.81
CA ASN A 454 -8.42 -50.49 54.48
C ASN A 454 -6.94 -50.68 54.88
N ASN A 455 -6.10 -49.68 54.65
CA ASN A 455 -4.68 -49.75 55.02
C ASN A 455 -4.47 -49.73 56.54
N MET A 456 -5.30 -48.98 57.29
CA MET A 456 -5.24 -48.96 58.76
C MET A 456 -5.63 -50.31 59.36
N GLN A 457 -6.62 -51.00 58.79
CA GLN A 457 -6.99 -52.35 59.23
C GLN A 457 -5.89 -53.38 58.96
N ILE A 458 -5.17 -53.26 57.85
CA ILE A 458 -4.03 -54.13 57.52
C ILE A 458 -2.87 -53.92 58.50
N LEU A 459 -2.57 -52.66 58.83
CA LEU A 459 -1.54 -52.30 59.82
C LEU A 459 -1.88 -52.78 61.23
N GLN A 460 -3.14 -52.65 61.64
CA GLN A 460 -3.60 -53.13 62.94
C GLN A 460 -3.43 -54.66 63.06
N LYS A 461 -3.72 -55.39 61.98
CA LYS A 461 -3.54 -56.84 61.93
C LYS A 461 -2.07 -57.26 61.98
N GLN A 462 -1.18 -56.52 61.30
CA GLN A 462 0.26 -56.76 61.37
C GLN A 462 0.85 -56.46 62.75
N LEU A 463 0.34 -55.45 63.45
CA LEU A 463 0.74 -55.14 64.82
C LEU A 463 0.29 -56.21 65.83
N GLU A 464 -0.91 -56.76 65.66
CA GLU A 464 -1.40 -57.89 66.47
C GLU A 464 -0.56 -59.16 66.23
N ASP A 465 -0.21 -59.46 64.99
CA ASP A 465 0.65 -60.60 64.65
C ASP A 465 2.09 -60.44 65.21
N GLN A 466 2.63 -59.22 65.24
CA GLN A 466 3.94 -58.93 65.84
C GLN A 466 3.93 -59.01 67.38
N ALA A 467 2.82 -58.63 68.03
CA ALA A 467 2.69 -58.73 69.49
C ALA A 467 2.77 -60.19 69.98
N VAL A 468 2.23 -61.14 69.20
CA VAL A 468 2.29 -62.59 69.51
C VAL A 468 3.72 -63.12 69.42
N ILE A 469 4.52 -62.64 68.45
CA ILE A 469 5.92 -63.04 68.27
C ILE A 469 6.81 -62.50 69.41
N ILE A 470 6.57 -61.26 69.86
CA ILE A 470 7.32 -60.64 70.96
C ILE A 470 7.03 -61.36 72.30
N ALA A 471 5.77 -61.78 72.53
CA ALA A 471 5.41 -62.56 73.71
C ALA A 471 6.04 -63.97 73.72
N ALA A 472 6.23 -64.58 72.55
CA ALA A 472 6.93 -65.86 72.43
C ALA A 472 8.45 -65.74 72.66
N LEU A 473 9.06 -64.63 72.21
CA LEU A 473 10.50 -64.36 72.39
C LEU A 473 10.85 -64.06 73.86
N THR A 474 10.04 -63.30 74.57
CA THR A 474 10.26 -63.00 76.00
C THR A 474 10.15 -64.25 76.88
N ALA A 475 9.25 -65.18 76.55
CA ALA A 475 9.16 -66.48 77.22
C ALA A 475 10.38 -67.39 76.95
N ALA A 476 11.06 -67.23 75.81
CA ALA A 476 12.27 -67.99 75.47
C ALA A 476 13.53 -67.40 76.14
N VAL A 477 13.63 -66.07 76.26
CA VAL A 477 14.75 -65.38 76.92
C VAL A 477 14.75 -65.62 78.45
N ALA A 478 13.57 -65.78 79.07
CA ALA A 478 13.47 -66.11 80.50
C ALA A 478 14.01 -67.51 80.88
N LYS A 479 14.40 -68.35 79.90
CA LYS A 479 14.90 -69.72 80.12
C LYS A 479 16.42 -69.88 80.01
N VAL A 480 17.20 -68.84 79.70
CA VAL A 480 18.62 -69.02 79.32
C VAL A 480 19.66 -68.41 80.28
N ASP A 481 19.36 -67.50 81.20
CA ASP A 481 20.41 -66.91 82.05
C ASP A 481 20.46 -67.48 83.49
N PHE A 482 21.27 -68.52 83.65
CA PHE A 482 21.88 -68.92 84.93
C PHE A 482 23.40 -69.12 84.72
N GLN A 483 24.20 -68.42 85.53
CA GLN A 483 25.68 -68.43 85.68
C GLN A 483 26.46 -67.60 84.64
N THR A 484 27.43 -66.73 84.97
CA THR A 484 28.39 -66.68 86.11
C THR A 484 29.04 -65.27 86.22
N GLN A 485 29.73 -65.04 87.34
CA GLN A 485 30.18 -63.78 87.97
C GLN A 485 31.42 -63.04 87.37
N HIS A 486 31.46 -61.70 87.60
CA HIS A 486 32.52 -60.67 87.95
C HIS A 486 34.04 -61.00 87.96
N PRO A 487 35.03 -60.04 88.01
CA PRO A 487 35.00 -58.58 88.38
C PRO A 487 35.84 -57.59 87.49
N VAL A 488 35.50 -56.28 87.39
CA VAL A 488 36.02 -55.02 88.04
C VAL A 488 37.37 -54.44 87.53
N GLU A 489 37.32 -53.18 87.02
CA GLU A 489 38.17 -51.98 87.33
C GLU A 489 37.78 -50.87 86.31
N GLU A 490 36.93 -49.89 86.62
CA GLU A 490 37.16 -48.61 87.32
C GLU A 490 38.11 -47.64 86.58
N VAL A 491 37.57 -46.51 86.06
CA VAL A 491 38.00 -45.10 86.29
C VAL A 491 36.91 -44.14 85.74
N VAL A 492 36.07 -43.63 86.66
CA VAL A 492 35.67 -42.23 86.94
C VAL A 492 35.94 -41.18 85.83
N GLN A 493 35.01 -40.33 85.37
CA GLN A 493 34.38 -39.24 86.13
C GLN A 493 33.23 -38.54 85.36
N ASP A 494 32.12 -38.27 86.05
CA ASP A 494 31.24 -37.07 86.11
C ASP A 494 31.35 -35.98 85.01
N GLN A 495 30.32 -35.23 84.64
CA GLN A 495 28.89 -35.13 84.97
C GLN A 495 28.26 -34.11 83.97
N ASP A 496 26.93 -34.15 83.92
CA ASP A 496 26.00 -33.04 83.62
C ASP A 496 25.74 -32.56 82.16
N GLU A 497 24.52 -32.92 81.71
CA GLU A 497 23.63 -32.16 80.81
C GLU A 497 23.30 -30.74 81.35
N PRO A 498 22.76 -29.73 80.60
CA PRO A 498 21.77 -29.87 79.52
C PRO A 498 21.76 -28.82 78.36
N VAL A 499 21.06 -29.19 77.27
CA VAL A 499 20.03 -28.45 76.48
C VAL A 499 20.25 -26.98 75.98
N LEU A 500 19.95 -26.82 74.66
CA LEU A 500 19.40 -25.67 73.90
C LEU A 500 20.31 -24.61 73.22
N ASN A 501 20.17 -24.61 71.88
CA ASN A 501 19.92 -23.47 70.99
C ASN A 501 21.01 -22.47 70.54
N SER A 502 20.89 -22.23 69.22
CA SER A 502 20.95 -20.94 68.52
C SER A 502 22.22 -20.64 67.70
N THR A 503 21.95 -20.20 66.47
CA THR A 503 22.78 -19.33 65.62
C THR A 503 24.20 -19.85 65.32
N GLY A 504 24.48 -20.46 64.17
CA GLY A 504 24.42 -19.82 62.86
C GLY A 504 25.64 -18.92 62.68
N ILE A 505 26.61 -19.37 61.87
CA ILE A 505 27.24 -18.64 60.76
C ILE A 505 28.48 -19.43 60.26
N TRP A 506 28.30 -20.02 59.07
CA TRP A 506 29.20 -20.02 57.92
C TRP A 506 30.73 -20.06 58.19
N THR A 507 31.49 -21.03 57.67
CA THR A 507 31.75 -21.20 56.23
C THR A 507 32.74 -22.36 56.03
N LYS A 508 32.72 -22.90 54.80
CA LYS A 508 33.86 -23.50 54.06
C LYS A 508 33.86 -25.03 53.91
N ALA A 509 32.97 -25.53 53.05
CA ALA A 509 33.36 -26.37 51.91
C ALA A 509 32.15 -26.65 51.01
N MET A 510 32.17 -25.99 49.86
CA MET A 510 31.27 -26.18 48.72
C MET A 510 31.58 -27.50 47.99
N LYS A 511 30.62 -27.98 47.17
CA LYS A 511 30.71 -28.89 45.99
C LYS A 511 30.08 -30.28 46.26
N ASP A 512 28.99 -30.74 45.64
CA ASP A 512 28.35 -30.56 44.31
C ASP A 512 26.81 -30.69 44.44
N ARG A 513 25.97 -29.77 43.95
CA ARG A 513 25.40 -29.53 42.60
C ARG A 513 24.07 -30.24 42.26
N ASN A 514 23.08 -29.38 41.97
CA ASN A 514 21.97 -29.51 41.02
C ASN A 514 20.60 -30.06 41.45
N PHE A 515 19.95 -29.36 42.40
CA PHE A 515 18.47 -29.36 42.49
C PHE A 515 17.83 -27.96 42.64
N GLY A 516 18.63 -26.88 42.51
CA GLY A 516 18.21 -25.50 42.78
C GLY A 516 17.85 -24.63 41.56
N GLU A 517 18.12 -25.08 40.33
CA GLU A 517 17.87 -24.29 39.10
C GLU A 517 16.44 -24.44 38.55
N ALA A 518 15.59 -25.30 39.12
CA ALA A 518 14.23 -25.52 38.61
C ALA A 518 13.13 -24.65 39.26
N VAL A 519 13.44 -23.91 40.34
CA VAL A 519 12.40 -23.17 41.11
C VAL A 519 12.59 -21.64 41.06
N ALA A 520 13.74 -21.13 40.61
CA ALA A 520 13.99 -19.68 40.50
C ALA A 520 13.63 -19.08 39.12
N MET A 521 13.35 -19.89 38.10
CA MET A 521 12.99 -19.42 36.75
C MET A 521 11.48 -19.22 36.53
N GLY A 522 10.67 -19.35 37.59
CA GLY A 522 9.21 -19.16 37.56
C GLY A 522 8.71 -17.85 38.18
N ALA A 523 9.59 -17.01 38.76
CA ALA A 523 9.21 -15.82 39.52
C ALA A 523 9.77 -14.49 38.96
N LEU A 524 10.36 -14.49 37.75
CA LEU A 524 10.88 -13.28 37.08
C LEU A 524 10.10 -12.88 35.81
N THR A 525 9.01 -13.56 35.48
CA THR A 525 8.15 -13.22 34.33
C THR A 525 6.92 -12.38 34.69
N ALA A 526 6.78 -11.92 35.94
CA ALA A 526 5.62 -11.15 36.39
C ALA A 526 5.90 -9.67 36.75
N SER A 527 7.15 -9.18 36.64
CA SER A 527 7.50 -7.84 37.14
C SER A 527 8.11 -6.88 36.10
N VAL A 528 8.29 -7.30 34.84
CA VAL A 528 8.83 -6.44 33.77
C VAL A 528 7.71 -5.82 32.90
N LEU A 529 6.49 -6.36 32.95
CA LEU A 529 5.34 -5.82 32.19
C LEU A 529 4.53 -4.73 32.91
N SER A 530 4.89 -4.36 34.15
CA SER A 530 4.24 -3.25 34.86
C SER A 530 5.05 -1.94 34.88
N ALA A 531 6.28 -1.93 34.37
CA ALA A 531 7.14 -0.73 34.37
C ALA A 531 7.02 0.15 33.11
N ILE A 532 6.42 -0.36 32.03
CA ILE A 532 6.25 0.41 30.77
C ILE A 532 4.92 1.19 30.74
N GLY A 533 3.95 0.83 31.60
CA GLY A 533 2.64 1.50 31.67
C GLY A 533 2.60 2.80 32.50
N TRP A 534 3.69 3.21 33.16
CA TRP A 534 3.70 4.37 34.08
C TRP A 534 4.48 5.59 33.56
N ILE A 535 5.06 5.53 32.36
CA ILE A 535 5.81 6.64 31.75
C ILE A 535 4.99 7.38 30.66
N TRP A 536 3.77 6.92 30.35
CA TRP A 536 2.93 7.51 29.30
C TRP A 536 1.56 7.99 29.82
N LEU A 537 1.56 8.67 30.98
CA LEU A 537 0.38 9.38 31.52
C LEU A 537 0.78 10.49 32.52
N GLY A 538 1.87 11.21 32.23
CA GLY A 538 2.30 12.38 32.99
C GLY A 538 3.06 13.36 32.09
N GLY A 539 2.33 14.30 31.50
CA GLY A 539 2.83 15.35 30.60
C GLY A 539 1.67 16.05 29.93
#